data_AF-A0A5B8JXM4-F1
#
_entry.id   AF-A0A5B8JXM4-F1
#
_cell.length_a   1.000
_cell.length_b   1.000
_cell.length_c   1.000
_cell.angle_alpha   90.00
_cell.angle_beta   90.00
_cell.angle_gamma   90.00
#
_symmetry.space_group_name_H-M   'P 1'
#
loop_
_entity.id
_entity.type
_entity.pdbx_description
1 polymer ?
#
loop_
_entity_poly.entity_id
_entity_poly.type
_entity_poly.pdbx_seq_one_letter_code
_entity_poly.pdbx_strand_id
1 'polypeptide(L)' 'MWYRKKHNTKQFNTVKKINRKEKILNLIRNNSNLTSKQLSDYFSLSLRTVKRDLKEVVDENLIEYIGSSKKGFWKIK' A
#
# COMPACT_ATOMS: atom_id res chain seq x y z
N MET A 1 41.50 -13.75 5.10
CA MET A 1 40.17 -14.33 4.78
C MET A 1 39.07 -13.39 5.25
N TRP A 2 38.57 -12.54 4.36
CA TRP A 2 37.45 -11.63 4.67
C TRP A 2 36.12 -12.31 4.34
N TYR A 3 35.45 -12.89 5.34
CA TYR A 3 34.08 -13.37 5.18
C TYR A 3 33.11 -12.19 5.37
N ARG A 4 32.74 -11.51 4.28
CA ARG A 4 31.66 -10.49 4.30
C ARG A 4 30.32 -11.22 4.42
N LYS A 5 29.79 -11.36 5.64
CA LYS A 5 28.41 -11.80 5.88
C LYS A 5 27.48 -10.88 5.07
N LYS A 6 26.84 -11.42 4.03
CA LYS A 6 25.70 -10.79 3.37
C LYS A 6 24.58 -10.73 4.41
N HIS A 7 24.42 -9.60 5.08
CA HIS A 7 23.19 -9.32 5.81
C HIS A 7 22.04 -9.44 4.81
N ASN A 8 21.10 -10.31 5.14
CA ASN A 8 19.99 -10.72 4.29
C ASN A 8 18.95 -9.58 4.22
N THR A 9 19.28 -8.52 3.48
CA THR A 9 18.51 -7.28 3.50
C THR A 9 17.23 -7.32 2.66
N LYS A 10 17.09 -8.33 1.80
CA LYS A 10 15.88 -8.50 0.97
C LYS A 10 14.70 -9.02 1.78
N GLN A 11 14.92 -9.97 2.69
CA GLN A 11 13.83 -10.68 3.37
C GLN A 11 13.08 -9.80 4.40
N PHE A 12 13.74 -8.85 5.08
CA PHE A 12 13.04 -7.98 6.03
C PHE A 12 12.12 -6.94 5.34
N ASN A 13 12.51 -6.47 4.17
CA ASN A 13 11.76 -5.45 3.42
C ASN A 13 10.53 -6.02 2.72
N THR A 14 10.57 -7.30 2.33
CA THR A 14 9.42 -7.98 1.72
C THR A 14 8.32 -8.23 2.75
N VAL A 15 8.67 -8.69 3.95
CA VAL A 15 7.69 -8.92 5.04
C VAL A 15 7.00 -7.62 5.47
N LYS A 16 7.75 -6.51 5.59
CA LYS A 16 7.16 -5.19 5.87
C LYS A 16 6.19 -4.72 4.78
N LYS A 17 6.42 -5.06 3.51
CA LYS A 17 5.52 -4.67 2.40
C LYS A 17 4.20 -5.45 2.43
N ILE A 18 4.24 -6.76 2.68
CA ILE A 18 3.05 -7.63 2.67
C ILE A 18 2.04 -7.14 3.73
N ASN A 19 2.49 -6.95 4.97
CA ASN A 19 1.62 -6.49 6.06
C ASN A 19 1.04 -5.08 5.83
N ARG A 20 1.64 -4.27 4.96
CA ARG A 20 1.13 -2.93 4.64
C ARG A 20 -0.02 -2.97 3.65
N LYS A 21 0.05 -3.83 2.64
CA LYS A 21 -1.04 -4.01 1.67
C LYS A 21 -2.31 -4.49 2.35
N GLU A 22 -2.20 -5.47 3.24
CA GLU A 22 -3.31 -5.97 4.04
C GLU A 22 -3.96 -4.87 4.91
N LYS A 23 -3.13 -4.02 5.53
CA LYS A 23 -3.64 -2.87 6.29
C LYS A 23 -4.38 -1.87 5.40
N ILE A 24 -3.87 -1.59 4.21
CA ILE A 24 -4.55 -0.71 3.24
C ILE A 24 -5.90 -1.31 2.82
N LEU A 25 -5.95 -2.60 2.53
CA LEU A 25 -7.18 -3.31 2.18
C LEU A 25 -8.22 -3.26 3.30
N ASN A 26 -7.80 -3.50 4.55
CA ASN A 26 -8.69 -3.39 5.72
C ASN A 26 -9.20 -1.97 5.93
N LEU A 27 -8.36 -0.95 5.72
CA LEU A 27 -8.79 0.44 5.82
C LEU A 27 -9.81 0.79 4.73
N ILE A 28 -9.58 0.35 3.49
CA ILE A 28 -10.50 0.55 2.37
C ILE A 28 -11.82 -0.18 2.61
N ARG A 29 -11.79 -1.38 3.20
CA ARG A 29 -12.99 -2.13 3.58
C ARG A 29 -13.85 -1.36 4.58
N ASN A 30 -13.21 -0.70 5.55
CA ASN A 30 -13.92 0.08 6.56
C ASN A 30 -14.34 1.47 6.03
N ASN A 31 -13.54 2.06 5.13
CA ASN A 31 -13.76 3.39 4.57
C ASN A 31 -13.36 3.42 3.08
N SER A 32 -14.33 3.23 2.19
CA SER A 32 -14.10 3.26 0.74
C SER A 32 -13.69 4.62 0.18
N ASN A 33 -13.97 5.72 0.90
CA ASN A 33 -13.68 7.10 0.47
C ASN A 33 -12.25 7.58 0.82
N LEU A 34 -11.36 6.68 1.23
CA LEU A 34 -10.01 7.08 1.64
C LEU A 34 -9.19 7.62 0.48
N THR A 35 -8.63 8.81 0.68
CA THR A 35 -7.70 9.42 -0.28
C THR A 35 -6.26 8.97 -0.03
N SER A 36 -5.42 9.03 -1.07
CA SER A 36 -3.98 8.73 -0.92
C SER A 36 -3.30 9.62 0.12
N LYS A 37 -3.80 10.84 0.35
CA LYS A 37 -3.28 11.77 1.37
C LYS A 37 -3.60 11.29 2.78
N GLN A 38 -4.85 10.91 3.04
CA GLN A 38 -5.24 10.36 4.34
C GLN A 38 -4.48 9.07 4.67
N LEU A 39 -4.27 8.19 3.68
CA LEU A 39 -3.43 7.01 3.85
C LEU A 39 -1.97 7.38 4.15
N SER A 40 -1.44 8.42 3.50
CA SER A 40 -0.12 8.98 3.79
C SER A 40 0.01 9.36 5.26
N ASP A 41 -0.95 10.13 5.76
CA ASP A 41 -0.96 10.67 7.12
C ASP A 41 -1.15 9.53 8.13
N TYR A 42 -2.06 8.59 7.86
CA TYR A 42 -2.32 7.43 8.72
C TYR A 42 -1.10 6.51 8.88
N PHE A 43 -0.35 6.28 7.79
CA PHE A 43 0.84 5.44 7.81
C PHE A 43 2.13 6.21 8.09
N SER A 44 2.06 7.54 8.30
CA SER A 44 3.20 8.44 8.40
C SER A 44 4.24 8.21 7.29
N LEU A 45 3.75 8.09 6.05
CA LEU A 45 4.58 7.80 4.89
C LEU A 45 4.51 8.91 3.85
N SER A 46 5.44 8.85 2.90
CA SER A 46 5.37 9.67 1.71
C SER A 46 4.21 9.26 0.80
N LEU A 47 3.56 10.24 0.18
CA LEU A 47 2.53 10.05 -0.84
C LEU A 47 2.99 9.10 -1.95
N ARG A 48 4.27 9.17 -2.32
CA ARG A 48 4.86 8.32 -3.37
C ARG A 48 4.82 6.84 -2.98
N THR A 49 5.15 6.53 -1.73
CA THR A 49 5.13 5.15 -1.22
C THR A 49 3.71 4.61 -1.19
N VAL A 50 2.75 5.39 -0.69
CA VAL A 50 1.34 5.00 -0.65
C VAL A 50 0.76 4.81 -2.05
N LYS A 51 1.05 5.73 -2.99
CA LYS A 51 0.64 5.58 -4.40
C LYS A 51 1.20 4.31 -5.03
N ARG A 52 2.46 3.96 -4.75
CA ARG A 52 3.06 2.72 -5.23
C ARG A 52 2.35 1.50 -4.62
N ASP A 53 2.13 1.50 -3.30
CA ASP A 53 1.45 0.40 -2.62
C ASP A 53 0.02 0.23 -3.15
N LEU A 54 -0.73 1.33 -3.35
CA LEU A 54 -2.06 1.31 -3.97
C LEU A 54 -2.03 0.77 -5.40
N LYS A 55 -1.06 1.20 -6.21
CA LYS A 55 -0.89 0.71 -7.57
C LYS A 55 -0.65 -0.80 -7.59
N GLU A 56 0.22 -1.32 -6.72
CA GLU A 56 0.47 -2.76 -6.62
C GLU A 56 -0.83 -3.54 -6.30
N VAL A 57 -1.68 -3.02 -5.40
CA VAL A 57 -2.96 -3.66 -5.02
C VAL A 57 -4.02 -3.58 -6.13
N VAL A 58 -4.03 -2.50 -6.91
CA VAL A 58 -4.86 -2.35 -8.11
C VAL A 58 -4.40 -3.30 -9.22
N ASP A 59 -3.08 -3.38 -9.46
CA ASP A 59 -2.48 -4.28 -10.45
C ASP A 59 -2.74 -5.75 -10.08
N GLU A 60 -2.80 -6.08 -8.78
CA GLU A 60 -3.22 -7.38 -8.25
C GLU A 60 -4.75 -7.64 -8.35
N ASN A 61 -5.53 -6.69 -8.90
CA ASN A 61 -6.99 -6.75 -9.04
C ASN A 61 -7.77 -6.90 -7.72
N LEU A 62 -7.19 -6.46 -6.60
CA LEU A 62 -7.84 -6.55 -5.28
C LEU A 62 -8.79 -5.37 -5.02
N ILE A 63 -8.47 -4.19 -5.57
CA ILE A 63 -9.30 -2.99 -5.48
C ILE A 63 -9.39 -2.29 -6.84
N GLU A 64 -10.51 -1.63 -7.07
CA GLU A 64 -10.75 -0.79 -8.24
C GLU A 64 -11.17 0.61 -7.78
N TYR A 65 -10.60 1.65 -8.40
CA TYR A 65 -11.04 3.03 -8.15
C TYR A 65 -12.25 3.35 -9.03
N ILE A 66 -13.39 3.61 -8.41
CA ILE A 66 -14.65 3.89 -9.11
C ILE A 66 -15.07 5.32 -8.83
N GLY A 67 -15.16 6.13 -9.90
CA GLY A 67 -15.75 7.47 -9.89
C GLY A 67 -14.83 8.56 -10.41
N SER A 68 -15.29 9.81 -10.26
CA SER A 68 -14.57 11.00 -10.74
C SER A 68 -13.48 11.42 -9.75
N SER A 69 -12.46 12.15 -10.23
CA SER A 69 -11.30 12.61 -9.44
C SER A 69 -11.61 13.25 -8.09
N LYS A 70 -12.82 13.81 -7.90
CA LYS A 70 -13.28 14.47 -6.67
C LYS A 70 -14.23 13.65 -5.80
N LYS A 71 -14.87 12.60 -6.34
CA LYS A 71 -15.93 11.83 -5.64
C LYS A 71 -15.78 10.32 -5.79
N GLY A 72 -14.69 9.86 -6.39
CA GLY A 72 -14.45 8.44 -6.56
C GLY A 72 -14.06 7.79 -5.24
N PHE A 73 -14.42 6.52 -5.14
CA PHE A 73 -14.19 5.67 -3.98
C PHE A 73 -13.51 4.37 -4.44
N TRP A 74 -12.87 3.72 -3.50
CA TRP A 74 -12.26 2.42 -3.71
C TRP A 74 -13.30 1.33 -3.47
N LYS A 75 -13.49 0.48 -4.48
CA LYS A 75 -14.32 -0.73 -4.36
C LYS A 75 -13.40 -1.94 -4.26
N ILE A 76 -13.65 -2.79 -3.28
CA ILE A 76 -13.01 -4.11 -3.19
C ILE A 76 -13.71 -5.03 -4.17
N LYS A 77 -12.93 -5.81 -4.93
CA LYS A 77 -13.45 -6.80 -5.87
C LYS A 77 -13.78 -8.13 -5.18
#